data_AF-S6SRA9-F1
#
_entry.id   AF-S6SRA9-F1
#
_cell.length_a   1.000
_cell.length_b   1.000
_cell.length_c   1.000
_cell.angle_alpha   90.00
_cell.angle_beta   90.00
_cell.angle_gamma   90.00
#
_symmetry.space_group_name_H-M   'P 1'
#
loop_
_entity.id
_entity.type
_entity.pdbx_description
1 polymer ?
#
loop_
_entity_poly.entity_id
_entity_poly.type
_entity_poly.pdbx_seq_one_letter_code
_entity_poly.pdbx_strand_id
1 'polypeptide(L)' 'MSTDDPRFAGIARLYGIEGLARLRAAHVAIVGIGGVGSWAAEA' A
#
# COMPACT_ATOMS: atom_id res chain seq x y z
N MET A 1 -2.25 8.02 -21.60
CA MET A 1 -2.82 8.08 -20.23
C MET A 1 -2.06 7.04 -19.43
N SER A 2 -1.28 7.43 -18.41
CA SER A 2 -0.62 6.42 -17.57
C SER A 2 -1.70 5.49 -17.03
N THR A 3 -1.48 4.20 -17.17
CA THR A 3 -2.36 3.12 -16.70
C THR A 3 -2.37 3.00 -15.17
N ASP A 4 -1.69 3.91 -14.46
CA ASP A 4 -1.58 3.90 -13.02
C ASP A 4 -2.76 4.61 -12.37
N ASP A 5 -3.42 3.92 -11.43
CA ASP A 5 -4.47 4.50 -10.60
C ASP A 5 -3.93 5.75 -9.86
N PRO A 6 -4.56 6.93 -10.04
CA PRO A 6 -4.08 8.18 -9.48
C PRO A 6 -3.98 8.16 -7.95
N ARG A 7 -4.75 7.30 -7.27
CA ARG A 7 -4.69 7.12 -5.81
C ARG A 7 -3.31 6.64 -5.32
N PHE A 8 -2.58 5.88 -6.15
CA PHE A 8 -1.28 5.29 -5.78
C PHE A 8 -0.09 5.95 -6.48
N ALA A 9 -0.29 7.01 -7.24
CA ALA A 9 0.77 7.70 -7.96
C ALA A 9 1.87 8.25 -7.02
N GLY A 10 1.51 8.62 -5.78
CA GLY A 10 2.49 9.03 -4.76
C GLY A 10 3.42 7.90 -4.34
N ILE A 11 2.87 6.70 -4.13
CA ILE A 11 3.63 5.49 -3.77
C ILE A 11 4.59 5.10 -4.90
N ALA A 12 4.12 5.13 -6.16
CA ALA A 12 4.97 4.90 -7.33
C ALA A 12 6.15 5.88 -7.42
N ARG A 13 5.93 7.16 -7.12
CA ARG A 13 7.00 8.18 -7.14
C ARG A 13 8.01 7.99 -6.02
N LEU A 14 7.57 7.53 -4.85
CA LEU A 14 8.43 7.37 -3.68
C LEU A 14 9.21 6.05 -3.69
N TYR A 15 8.53 4.94 -3.97
CA TYR A 15 9.09 3.59 -3.89
C TYR A 15 9.44 2.98 -5.26
N GLY A 16 9.21 3.74 -6.34
CA GLY A 16 9.36 3.26 -7.70
C GLY A 16 8.23 2.32 -8.14
N ILE A 17 8.19 2.04 -9.45
CA ILE A 17 7.19 1.15 -10.05
C ILE A 17 7.31 -0.28 -9.50
N GLU A 18 8.53 -0.76 -9.28
CA GLU A 18 8.78 -2.08 -8.69
C GLU A 18 8.29 -2.17 -7.24
N GLY A 19 8.51 -1.11 -6.43
CA GLY A 19 7.98 -1.04 -5.08
C GLY A 19 6.46 -1.08 -5.05
N LEU A 20 5.80 -0.34 -5.94
CA LEU A 20 4.34 -0.37 -6.08
C LEU A 20 3.84 -1.76 -6.52
N ALA A 21 4.53 -2.44 -7.45
CA ALA A 21 4.15 -3.79 -7.87
C ALA A 21 4.23 -4.79 -6.72
N ARG A 22 5.29 -4.72 -5.90
CA ARG A 22 5.45 -5.57 -4.71
C ARG A 22 4.38 -5.33 -3.67
N LEU A 23 4.02 -4.06 -3.40
CA LEU A 23 2.95 -3.71 -2.47
C LEU A 23 1.58 -4.19 -2.97
N ARG A 24 1.29 -4.05 -4.26
CA ARG A 24 0.04 -4.55 -4.87
C ARG A 24 -0.11 -6.08 -4.79
N ALA A 25 1.00 -6.81 -4.88
CA ALA A 25 1.02 -8.27 -4.80
C ALA A 25 1.09 -8.81 -3.35
N ALA A 26 1.30 -7.94 -2.37
CA ALA A 26 1.42 -8.35 -0.97
C ALA A 26 0.07 -8.75 -0.38
N HIS A 27 0.10 -9.72 0.54
CA HIS A 27 -1.04 -10.08 1.38
C HIS A 27 -0.58 -10.01 2.84
N VAL A 28 -1.22 -9.14 3.62
CA VAL A 28 -0.83 -8.85 5.01
C VAL A 28 -1.95 -9.29 5.94
N ALA A 29 -1.60 -10.02 7.00
CA ALA A 29 -2.52 -10.37 8.07
C ALA A 29 -2.24 -9.50 9.30
N ILE A 30 -3.29 -8.91 9.88
CA ILE A 30 -3.22 -8.13 11.11
C ILE A 30 -4.00 -8.88 12.19
N VAL A 31 -3.30 -9.33 13.23
CA VAL A 31 -3.93 -10.03 14.36
C VAL A 31 -4.18 -9.04 15.48
N GLY A 32 -5.45 -8.72 15.69
CA GLY A 32 -5.93 -7.74 16.66
C GLY A 32 -6.14 -6.36 16.05
N ILE A 33 -7.40 -5.92 15.97
CA ILE A 33 -7.82 -4.61 15.42
C ILE A 33 -8.12 -3.63 16.58
N GLY A 34 -7.21 -3.57 17.55
CA GLY A 34 -7.23 -2.61 18.64
C GLY A 34 -6.51 -1.31 18.25
N GLY A 35 -6.15 -0.49 19.24
CA GLY A 35 -5.52 0.83 19.01
C GLY A 35 -4.14 0.84 18.33
N VAL A 36 -3.58 -0.31 17.96
CA VAL A 36 -2.37 -0.41 17.13
C VAL A 36 -2.72 -1.02 15.77
N GLY A 37 -3.42 -2.15 15.78
CA GLY A 37 -3.78 -2.84 14.54
C GLY A 37 -4.72 -2.03 13.64
N SER A 38 -5.56 -1.15 14.19
CA SER A 38 -6.40 -0.26 13.39
C SER A 38 -5.55 0.71 12.56
N TRP A 39 -4.53 1.35 13.16
CA TRP A 39 -3.64 2.26 12.44
C TRP A 39 -2.74 1.52 11.45
N ALA A 40 -2.31 0.29 11.78
CA ALA A 40 -1.54 -0.54 10.85
C ALA A 40 -2.37 -0.98 9.63
N ALA A 41 -3.68 -1.14 9.77
CA ALA A 41 -4.58 -1.47 8.65
C ALA A 41 -4.92 -0.25 7.78
N GLU A 42 -4.90 0.95 8.37
CA GLU A 42 -5.21 2.22 7.69
C GLU A 42 -4.06 2.71 6.81
N ALA A 43 -2.83 2.59 7.31
CA ALA A 43 -1.61 3.08 6.65
C ALA A 43 -1.37 2.44 5.28
#